data_AF-A0A7Y5B6N7-F1
#
_entry.id   AF-A0A7Y5B6N7-F1
#
_cell.length_a   1.000
_cell.length_b   1.000
_cell.length_c   1.000
_cell.angle_alpha   90.00
_cell.angle_beta   90.00
_cell.angle_gamma   90.00
#
_symmetry.space_group_name_H-M   'P 1'
#
loop_
_entity.id
_entity.type
_entity.pdbx_description
1 polymer ?
#
loop_
_entity_poly.entity_id
_entity_poly.type
_entity_poly.pdbx_seq_one_letter_code
_entity_poly.pdbx_strand_id
1 'polypeptide(L)'
;MISGSYAQRNQDFTYCWDHKLTQHPNGKFDKGKDVATYLPHNAVYVVGQTKGGDYHRGFVVRLEACGQGTRVKWIKYIESSTGNASANAVAVDGAGFVYVAGFVHVSGEGHNVFLAKYEPEDGDIWLDEQACGSAAVPFFITYDRDDQDDEAVDLAVTHDGHAFLAATTKGGEFASTDVTVMRAKKCPIIVDDPTPHVEG
;
A
#
# COMPACT_ATOMS: atom_id res chain seq x y z
N MET A 1 -13.22 -35.83 2.19
CA MET A 1 -13.57 -34.83 1.16
C MET A 1 -14.87 -34.19 1.59
N ILE A 2 -14.86 -32.95 2.07
CA ILE A 2 -16.07 -32.28 2.56
C ILE A 2 -16.53 -31.30 1.48
N SER A 3 -17.68 -31.64 0.89
CA SER A 3 -18.55 -30.75 0.14
C SER A 3 -19.25 -29.78 1.09
N GLY A 4 -19.38 -28.51 0.68
CA GLY A 4 -20.14 -27.50 1.41
C GLY A 4 -20.68 -26.46 0.44
N SER A 5 -21.97 -26.58 0.15
CA SER A 5 -22.78 -25.61 -0.59
C SER A 5 -23.26 -24.52 0.37
N TYR A 6 -22.86 -23.25 0.17
CA TYR A 6 -23.68 -22.08 0.51
C TYR A 6 -23.18 -20.83 -0.23
N ALA A 7 -23.83 -20.54 -1.35
CA ALA A 7 -24.13 -19.20 -1.83
C ALA A 7 -25.27 -19.36 -2.85
N GLN A 8 -26.51 -19.33 -2.38
CA GLN A 8 -27.62 -19.11 -3.31
C GLN A 8 -27.45 -17.69 -3.87
N ARG A 9 -27.12 -17.62 -5.16
CA ARG A 9 -26.90 -16.37 -5.88
C ARG A 9 -28.25 -15.72 -6.12
N ASN A 10 -28.41 -14.47 -5.68
CA ASN A 10 -29.40 -13.58 -6.29
C ASN A 10 -29.02 -13.41 -7.76
N GLN A 11 -30.01 -13.39 -8.67
CA GLN A 11 -29.79 -13.35 -10.12
C GLN A 11 -29.05 -12.09 -10.62
N ASP A 12 -28.84 -11.11 -9.73
CA ASP A 12 -28.11 -9.87 -9.98
C ASP A 12 -26.60 -9.95 -9.61
N PHE A 13 -26.16 -10.99 -8.90
CA PHE A 13 -24.76 -11.17 -8.51
C PHE A 13 -24.12 -12.33 -9.27
N THR A 14 -23.40 -12.00 -10.34
CA THR A 14 -22.59 -12.98 -11.09
C THR A 14 -21.24 -13.15 -10.40
N TYR A 15 -21.02 -14.32 -9.80
CA TYR A 15 -19.69 -14.72 -9.34
C TYR A 15 -18.77 -14.95 -10.54
N CYS A 16 -17.80 -14.06 -10.76
CA CYS A 16 -16.79 -14.23 -11.80
C CYS A 16 -15.68 -15.21 -11.36
N TRP A 17 -15.11 -15.05 -10.15
CA TRP A 17 -13.98 -15.86 -9.64
C TRP A 17 -13.58 -15.58 -8.19
N ASP A 18 -12.79 -16.50 -7.62
CA ASP A 18 -11.90 -16.30 -6.48
C ASP A 18 -10.43 -16.55 -6.86
N HIS A 19 -9.51 -15.88 -6.18
CA HIS A 19 -8.08 -16.10 -6.34
C HIS A 19 -7.40 -16.08 -4.97
N LYS A 20 -6.57 -17.09 -4.72
CA LYS A 20 -5.68 -17.15 -3.55
C LYS A 20 -4.27 -16.79 -4.01
N LEU A 21 -3.72 -15.71 -3.45
CA LEU A 21 -2.42 -15.16 -3.85
C LEU A 21 -1.29 -16.19 -3.72
N THR A 22 -1.17 -16.80 -2.53
CA THR A 22 -0.17 -17.84 -2.27
C THR A 22 -0.72 -18.94 -1.35
N GLN A 23 -0.13 -20.13 -1.41
CA GLN A 23 -0.39 -21.18 -0.44
C GLN A 23 0.82 -21.34 0.45
N HIS A 24 0.69 -20.98 1.72
CA HIS A 24 1.75 -21.21 2.69
C HIS A 24 1.40 -22.37 3.63
N PRO A 25 2.31 -23.33 3.87
CA PRO A 25 2.12 -24.36 4.89
C PRO A 25 2.33 -23.81 6.31
N ASN A 26 1.82 -24.50 7.33
CA ASN A 26 2.18 -24.32 8.75
C ASN A 26 1.95 -22.91 9.35
N GLY A 27 0.69 -22.47 9.48
CA GLY A 27 0.33 -21.25 10.23
C GLY A 27 0.77 -19.92 9.60
N LYS A 28 1.35 -20.00 8.40
CA LYS A 28 1.66 -18.90 7.48
C LYS A 28 0.38 -18.44 6.77
N PHE A 29 0.33 -17.19 6.32
CA PHE A 29 -0.93 -16.57 5.88
C PHE A 29 -0.74 -15.47 4.84
N ASP A 30 -1.83 -15.16 4.14
CA ASP A 30 -2.01 -13.94 3.36
C ASP A 30 -3.22 -13.20 3.90
N LYS A 31 -3.12 -11.87 4.05
CA LYS A 31 -4.23 -10.99 4.45
C LYS A 31 -4.37 -9.89 3.41
N GLY A 32 -5.51 -9.83 2.73
CA GLY A 32 -5.90 -8.63 1.98
C GLY A 32 -6.36 -7.55 2.97
N LYS A 33 -5.97 -6.30 2.71
CA LYS A 33 -6.29 -5.14 3.56
C LYS A 33 -7.19 -4.14 2.84
N ASP A 34 -6.92 -3.88 1.57
CA ASP A 34 -7.68 -2.89 0.80
C ASP A 34 -7.72 -3.24 -0.71
N VAL A 35 -8.67 -2.64 -1.43
CA VAL A 35 -8.93 -2.86 -2.86
C VAL A 35 -9.31 -1.57 -3.59
N ALA A 36 -8.72 -1.35 -4.76
CA ALA A 36 -9.08 -0.28 -5.69
C ALA A 36 -9.38 -0.82 -7.09
N THR A 37 -10.08 -0.04 -7.90
CA THR A 37 -10.41 -0.42 -9.29
C THR A 37 -10.07 0.69 -10.26
N TYR A 38 -9.76 0.30 -11.50
CA TYR A 38 -9.53 1.22 -12.60
C TYR A 38 -10.20 0.70 -13.87
N LEU A 39 -11.40 1.22 -14.13
CA LEU A 39 -12.29 0.75 -15.20
C LEU A 39 -11.71 0.86 -16.61
N PRO A 40 -10.95 1.92 -16.99
CA PRO A 40 -10.40 2.00 -18.34
C PRO A 40 -9.56 0.78 -18.75
N HIS A 41 -8.94 0.08 -17.79
CA HIS A 41 -8.15 -1.14 -18.03
C HIS A 41 -8.76 -2.41 -17.44
N ASN A 42 -10.04 -2.40 -17.04
CA ASN A 42 -10.70 -3.53 -16.37
C ASN A 42 -9.88 -4.07 -15.17
N ALA A 43 -9.21 -3.18 -14.43
CA ALA A 43 -8.22 -3.54 -13.45
C ALA A 43 -8.77 -3.46 -12.02
N VAL A 44 -8.37 -4.42 -11.19
CA VAL A 44 -8.56 -4.45 -9.75
C VAL A 44 -7.19 -4.54 -9.10
N TYR A 45 -6.94 -3.71 -8.11
CA TYR A 45 -5.70 -3.71 -7.33
C TYR A 45 -6.03 -4.12 -5.92
N VAL A 46 -5.34 -5.12 -5.38
CA VAL A 46 -5.49 -5.55 -3.99
C VAL A 46 -4.16 -5.40 -3.29
N VAL A 47 -4.19 -4.87 -2.07
CA VAL A 47 -3.01 -4.77 -1.22
C VAL A 47 -3.19 -5.57 0.06
N GLY A 48 -2.06 -5.87 0.70
CA GLY A 48 -2.08 -6.57 1.96
C GLY A 48 -0.70 -7.02 2.41
N GLN A 49 -0.68 -8.09 3.19
CA GLN A 49 0.54 -8.72 3.65
C GLN A 49 0.54 -10.24 3.45
N THR A 50 1.71 -10.77 3.15
CA THR A 50 1.99 -12.19 3.01
C THR A 50 3.05 -12.61 4.00
N LYS A 51 2.87 -13.75 4.65
CA LYS A 51 3.85 -14.33 5.58
C LYS A 51 4.24 -15.71 5.07
N GLY A 52 5.34 -15.79 4.31
CA GLY A 52 5.96 -17.06 3.91
C GLY A 52 7.21 -17.42 4.74
N GLY A 53 8.03 -16.41 5.07
CA GLY A 53 9.26 -16.55 5.86
C GLY A 53 9.11 -16.07 7.31
N ASP A 54 10.21 -15.65 7.91
CA ASP A 54 10.22 -15.15 9.30
C ASP A 54 9.46 -13.84 9.43
N TYR A 55 9.62 -12.96 8.44
CA TYR A 55 8.93 -11.68 8.35
C TYR A 55 7.76 -11.70 7.36
N HIS A 56 6.83 -10.76 7.57
CA HIS A 56 5.70 -10.52 6.67
C HIS A 56 6.14 -9.50 5.64
N ARG A 57 5.69 -9.64 4.40
CA ARG A 57 5.96 -8.70 3.31
C ARG A 57 4.66 -8.07 2.87
N GLY A 58 4.69 -6.80 2.52
CA GLY A 58 3.58 -6.16 1.84
C GLY A 58 3.45 -6.74 0.43
N PHE A 59 2.24 -6.75 -0.13
CA PHE A 59 2.06 -7.03 -1.55
C PHE A 59 1.10 -6.04 -2.19
N VAL A 60 1.29 -5.84 -3.49
CA VAL A 60 0.36 -5.18 -4.40
C VAL A 60 0.12 -6.14 -5.55
N VAL A 61 -1.13 -6.49 -5.81
CA VAL A 61 -1.50 -7.35 -6.93
C VAL A 61 -2.46 -6.63 -7.86
N ARG A 62 -2.15 -6.66 -9.16
CA ARG A 62 -3.08 -6.27 -10.22
C ARG A 62 -3.77 -7.49 -10.78
N LEU A 63 -5.09 -7.42 -10.78
CA LEU A 63 -6.01 -8.43 -11.27
C LEU A 63 -6.88 -7.82 -12.38
N GLU A 64 -7.40 -8.67 -13.25
CA GLU A 64 -8.47 -8.31 -14.18
C GLU A 64 -9.84 -8.54 -13.51
N ALA A 65 -10.74 -7.54 -13.56
CA ALA A 65 -11.98 -7.54 -12.76
C ALA A 65 -12.92 -8.70 -13.14
N CYS A 66 -13.24 -8.86 -14.43
CA CYS A 66 -13.92 -10.04 -14.98
C CYS A 66 -13.46 -10.26 -16.44
N GLY A 67 -13.22 -11.52 -16.82
CA GLY A 67 -12.74 -11.88 -18.16
C GLY A 67 -12.39 -13.37 -18.27
N GLN A 68 -12.08 -13.82 -19.50
CA GLN A 68 -11.55 -15.16 -19.79
C GLN A 68 -10.01 -15.09 -19.82
N GLY A 69 -9.30 -15.92 -19.05
CA GLY A 69 -7.82 -16.00 -19.09
C GLY A 69 -7.10 -15.71 -17.76
N THR A 70 -5.79 -15.42 -17.83
CA THR A 70 -4.94 -15.16 -16.65
C THR A 70 -5.34 -13.86 -15.98
N ARG A 71 -5.83 -14.00 -14.74
CA ARG A 71 -6.41 -12.93 -13.94
C ARG A 71 -5.36 -12.05 -13.29
N VAL A 72 -4.28 -12.64 -12.77
CA VAL A 72 -3.14 -11.90 -12.21
C VAL A 72 -2.31 -11.36 -13.36
N LYS A 73 -2.18 -10.03 -13.43
CA LYS A 73 -1.30 -9.37 -14.40
C LYS A 73 0.10 -9.21 -13.84
N TRP A 74 0.21 -8.80 -12.58
CA TRP A 74 1.47 -8.72 -11.86
C TRP A 74 1.25 -8.75 -10.35
N ILE A 75 2.31 -9.10 -9.63
CA ILE A 75 2.42 -8.99 -8.17
C ILE A 75 3.75 -8.29 -7.87
N LYS A 76 3.72 -7.32 -6.97
CA LYS A 76 4.90 -6.65 -6.42
C LYS A 76 4.91 -6.84 -4.92
N TYR A 77 6.11 -7.01 -4.38
CA TYR A 77 6.30 -7.16 -2.94
C TYR A 77 6.98 -5.92 -2.40
N ILE A 78 6.51 -5.48 -1.24
CA ILE A 78 7.16 -4.46 -0.43
C ILE A 78 7.91 -5.22 0.66
N GLU A 79 9.23 -5.10 0.62
CA GLU A 79 10.12 -5.80 1.54
C GLU A 79 10.79 -4.79 2.47
N SER A 80 11.04 -5.22 3.71
CA SER A 80 11.97 -4.56 4.62
C SER A 80 13.20 -5.45 4.73
N SER A 81 14.38 -4.83 4.73
CA SER A 81 15.65 -5.52 4.94
C SER A 81 15.85 -5.98 6.39
N THR A 82 15.04 -5.48 7.33
CA THR A 82 15.26 -5.65 8.78
C THR A 82 14.04 -6.15 9.53
N GLY A 83 12.87 -6.28 8.90
CA GLY A 83 11.67 -6.72 9.59
C GLY A 83 10.44 -6.86 8.70
N ASN A 84 9.27 -6.57 9.28
CA ASN A 84 7.99 -6.71 8.60
C ASN A 84 7.71 -5.54 7.67
N ALA A 85 6.90 -5.80 6.65
CA ALA A 85 6.28 -4.78 5.82
C ALA A 85 4.80 -5.13 5.59
N SER A 86 3.96 -4.12 5.43
CA SER A 86 2.55 -4.28 5.13
C SER A 86 2.06 -3.17 4.23
N ALA A 87 1.27 -3.52 3.21
CA ALA A 87 0.53 -2.57 2.40
C ALA A 87 -0.91 -2.51 2.91
N ASN A 88 -1.33 -1.33 3.37
CA ASN A 88 -2.57 -1.14 4.10
C ASN A 88 -3.67 -0.50 3.26
N ALA A 89 -3.30 0.43 2.39
CA ALA A 89 -4.24 1.21 1.60
C ALA A 89 -3.78 1.32 0.14
N VAL A 90 -4.74 1.36 -0.78
CA VAL A 90 -4.49 1.50 -2.22
C VAL A 90 -5.51 2.41 -2.87
N ALA A 91 -5.04 3.32 -3.72
CA ALA A 91 -5.89 4.18 -4.54
C ALA A 91 -5.32 4.30 -5.96
N VAL A 92 -6.18 4.63 -6.93
CA VAL A 92 -5.79 4.78 -8.33
C VAL A 92 -6.24 6.14 -8.85
N ASP A 93 -5.36 6.86 -9.53
CA ASP A 93 -5.68 8.16 -10.12
C ASP A 93 -6.38 8.04 -11.50
N GLY A 94 -6.69 9.19 -12.11
CA GLY A 94 -7.34 9.25 -13.42
C GLY A 94 -6.49 8.78 -14.59
N ALA A 95 -5.17 8.70 -14.42
CA ALA A 95 -4.24 8.19 -15.42
C ALA A 95 -3.95 6.68 -15.21
N GLY A 96 -4.42 6.09 -14.12
CA GLY A 96 -4.22 4.69 -13.78
C GLY A 96 -3.01 4.42 -12.88
N PHE A 97 -2.30 5.45 -12.42
CA PHE A 97 -1.21 5.23 -11.46
C PHE A 97 -1.76 4.73 -10.15
N VAL A 98 -1.06 3.74 -9.58
CA VAL A 98 -1.47 3.07 -8.35
C VAL A 98 -0.67 3.63 -7.20
N TYR A 99 -1.35 4.15 -6.20
CA TYR A 99 -0.74 4.66 -4.98
C TYR A 99 -1.00 3.67 -3.87
N VAL A 100 0.04 3.32 -3.12
CA VAL A 100 -0.03 2.33 -2.05
C VAL A 100 0.63 2.90 -0.80
N ALA A 101 -0.05 2.81 0.33
CA ALA A 101 0.49 3.20 1.61
C ALA A 101 0.45 2.05 2.61
N GLY A 102 1.35 2.10 3.59
CA GLY A 102 1.45 1.09 4.63
C GLY A 102 2.62 1.39 5.55
N PHE A 103 3.26 0.35 6.07
CA PHE A 103 4.47 0.49 6.87
C PHE A 103 5.59 -0.45 6.42
N VAL A 104 6.82 -0.05 6.70
CA VAL A 104 8.02 -0.88 6.61
C VAL A 104 8.80 -0.78 7.92
N HIS A 105 9.31 -1.91 8.41
CA HIS A 105 10.17 -1.91 9.57
C HIS A 105 11.57 -1.37 9.21
N VAL A 106 12.12 -0.49 10.03
CA VAL A 106 13.47 0.03 9.94
C VAL A 106 14.21 -0.22 11.25
N SER A 107 15.41 -0.78 11.15
CA SER A 107 16.19 -1.16 12.32
C SER A 107 16.59 0.08 13.14
N GLY A 108 16.09 0.15 14.37
CA GLY A 108 16.35 1.26 15.29
C GLY A 108 15.28 2.36 15.27
N GLU A 109 14.28 2.24 14.39
CA GLU A 109 13.16 3.19 14.25
C GLU A 109 11.79 2.50 14.43
N GLY A 110 11.71 1.18 14.27
CA GLY A 110 10.42 0.47 14.38
C GLY A 110 9.69 0.48 13.04
N HIS A 111 8.37 0.61 13.03
CA HIS A 111 7.60 0.73 11.79
C HIS A 111 7.51 2.17 11.32
N ASN A 112 7.86 2.42 10.06
CA ASN A 112 7.74 3.73 9.43
C ASN A 112 6.65 3.68 8.35
N VAL A 113 5.84 4.73 8.26
CA VAL A 113 4.84 4.87 7.19
C VAL A 113 5.54 5.01 5.86
N PHE A 114 5.04 4.34 4.81
CA PHE A 114 5.44 4.64 3.43
C PHE A 114 4.25 5.02 2.55
N LEU A 115 4.51 5.78 1.49
CA LEU A 115 3.65 5.93 0.32
C LEU A 115 4.48 5.64 -0.93
N ALA A 116 4.00 4.75 -1.79
CA ALA A 116 4.63 4.40 -3.06
C ALA A 116 3.65 4.65 -4.21
N LYS A 117 4.19 5.06 -5.36
CA LYS A 117 3.44 5.23 -6.60
C LYS A 117 3.98 4.21 -7.61
N TYR A 118 3.08 3.52 -8.32
CA TYR A 118 3.39 2.48 -9.28
C TYR A 118 2.78 2.78 -10.65
N GLU A 119 3.52 2.39 -11.69
CA GLU A 119 3.05 2.42 -13.07
C GLU A 119 1.90 1.42 -13.30
N PRO A 120 0.86 1.79 -14.07
CA PRO A 120 -0.31 0.93 -14.30
C PRO A 120 0.00 -0.37 -15.03
N GLU A 121 1.00 -0.36 -15.93
CA GLU A 121 1.24 -1.46 -16.87
C GLU A 121 1.94 -2.64 -16.21
N ASP A 122 3.13 -2.40 -15.66
CA ASP A 122 4.04 -3.41 -15.11
C ASP A 122 4.15 -3.37 -13.57
N GLY A 123 3.58 -2.34 -12.93
CA GLY A 123 3.68 -2.14 -11.50
C GLY A 123 5.10 -1.80 -11.06
N ASP A 124 5.93 -1.24 -11.91
CA ASP A 124 7.22 -0.70 -11.47
C ASP A 124 7.01 0.56 -10.64
N ILE A 125 7.90 0.78 -9.67
CA ILE A 125 7.85 1.99 -8.85
C ILE A 125 8.08 3.17 -9.80
N TRP A 126 7.16 4.12 -9.77
CA TRP A 126 7.28 5.33 -10.56
C TRP A 126 8.43 6.17 -10.02
N LEU A 127 9.52 6.25 -10.80
CA LEU A 127 10.68 7.06 -10.51
C LEU A 127 10.76 8.19 -11.55
N ASP A 128 10.46 9.40 -11.12
CA ASP A 128 10.82 10.59 -11.89
C ASP A 128 12.23 11.01 -11.47
N GLU A 129 13.24 10.43 -12.14
CA GLU A 129 14.65 10.72 -11.89
C GLU A 129 14.97 12.22 -12.02
N GLN A 130 14.26 12.94 -12.88
CA GLN A 130 14.44 14.39 -13.07
C GLN A 130 13.87 15.19 -11.89
N ALA A 131 12.80 14.70 -11.24
CA ALA A 131 12.21 15.34 -10.08
C ALA A 131 12.80 14.88 -8.72
N CYS A 132 13.36 13.67 -8.66
CA CYS A 132 13.63 12.97 -7.39
C CYS A 132 15.09 12.52 -7.20
N GLY A 133 15.94 12.67 -8.21
CA GLY A 133 17.29 12.09 -8.19
C GLY A 133 17.25 10.55 -8.24
N SER A 134 18.42 9.92 -8.37
CA SER A 134 18.57 8.49 -8.68
C SER A 134 18.26 7.52 -7.53
N ALA A 135 17.49 7.94 -6.52
CA ALA A 135 17.15 7.08 -5.39
C ALA A 135 15.81 6.39 -5.68
N ALA A 136 15.83 5.06 -5.76
CA ALA A 136 14.65 4.20 -5.90
C ALA A 136 13.85 4.14 -4.59
N VAL A 137 13.50 5.29 -4.02
CA VAL A 137 12.79 5.37 -2.75
C VAL A 137 11.29 5.37 -3.02
N PRO A 138 10.48 4.70 -2.17
CA PRO A 138 9.05 4.98 -2.13
C PRO A 138 8.85 6.49 -2.01
N PHE A 139 7.79 6.97 -2.65
CA PHE A 139 7.49 8.39 -2.76
C PHE A 139 7.62 9.11 -1.42
N PHE A 140 7.23 8.51 -0.29
CA PHE A 140 7.39 9.09 1.04
C PHE A 140 7.70 8.02 2.10
N ILE A 141 8.50 8.35 3.12
CA ILE A 141 8.65 7.60 4.37
C ILE A 141 8.61 8.58 5.55
N THR A 142 7.84 8.30 6.61
CA THR A 142 8.01 9.02 7.89
C THR A 142 9.31 8.55 8.55
N TYR A 143 10.16 9.49 8.93
CA TYR A 143 11.32 9.22 9.77
C TYR A 143 11.09 9.96 11.08
N ASP A 144 10.41 9.34 12.05
CA ASP A 144 10.53 9.79 13.43
C ASP A 144 11.68 9.02 14.08
N ARG A 145 12.55 9.76 14.78
CA ARG A 145 13.80 9.20 15.34
C ARG A 145 13.54 8.53 16.69
N ASP A 146 12.36 7.96 16.86
CA ASP A 146 12.00 7.17 18.03
C ASP A 146 11.67 5.74 17.61
N ASP A 147 11.44 4.88 18.61
CA ASP A 147 11.40 3.43 18.46
C ASP A 147 9.97 2.87 18.43
N GLN A 148 9.00 3.70 18.05
CA GLN A 148 7.59 3.35 18.09
C GLN A 148 7.00 3.13 16.69
N ASP A 149 5.95 2.32 16.65
CA ASP A 149 5.36 1.88 15.38
C ASP A 149 4.36 2.90 14.80
N ASP A 150 4.71 3.43 13.63
CA ASP A 150 3.83 4.19 12.74
C ASP A 150 3.04 3.28 11.79
N GLU A 151 1.85 3.74 11.40
CA GLU A 151 1.00 3.02 10.44
C GLU A 151 0.18 3.93 9.54
N ALA A 152 0.22 3.70 8.23
CA ALA A 152 -0.75 4.27 7.30
C ALA A 152 -2.06 3.48 7.39
N VAL A 153 -3.18 4.18 7.55
CA VAL A 153 -4.50 3.57 7.73
C VAL A 153 -5.28 3.57 6.42
N ASP A 154 -5.33 4.70 5.73
CA ASP A 154 -6.14 4.88 4.52
C ASP A 154 -5.52 5.89 3.55
N LEU A 155 -5.91 5.82 2.28
CA LEU A 155 -5.37 6.62 1.18
C LEU A 155 -6.47 6.97 0.18
N ALA A 156 -6.63 8.25 -0.10
CA ALA A 156 -7.48 8.74 -1.19
C ALA A 156 -6.64 9.49 -2.22
N VAL A 157 -6.96 9.34 -3.51
CA VAL A 157 -6.27 10.04 -4.60
C VAL A 157 -7.28 10.74 -5.49
N THR A 158 -7.01 11.99 -5.86
CA THR A 158 -7.84 12.72 -6.83
C THR A 158 -7.57 12.23 -8.24
N HIS A 159 -8.51 12.48 -9.15
CA HIS A 159 -8.34 12.15 -10.57
C HIS A 159 -7.04 12.71 -11.18
N ASP A 160 -6.56 13.87 -10.72
CA ASP A 160 -5.33 14.51 -11.19
C ASP A 160 -4.07 14.14 -10.38
N GLY A 161 -4.13 13.08 -9.57
CA GLY A 161 -2.96 12.46 -8.94
C GLY A 161 -2.50 13.08 -7.63
N HIS A 162 -3.36 13.83 -6.92
CA HIS A 162 -3.06 14.26 -5.55
C HIS A 162 -3.43 13.17 -4.55
N ALA A 163 -2.44 12.67 -3.80
CA ALA A 163 -2.69 11.69 -2.76
C ALA A 163 -2.87 12.33 -1.38
N PHE A 164 -3.87 11.86 -0.64
CA PHE A 164 -4.27 12.23 0.71
C PHE A 164 -4.18 10.99 1.59
N LEU A 165 -3.26 11.03 2.56
CA LEU A 165 -2.99 9.93 3.46
C LEU A 165 -3.70 10.16 4.79
N ALA A 166 -4.17 9.11 5.43
CA ALA A 166 -4.45 9.09 6.85
C ALA A 166 -3.47 8.09 7.48
N ALA A 167 -2.65 8.56 8.40
CA ALA A 167 -1.67 7.75 9.11
C ALA A 167 -1.79 7.98 10.61
N THR A 168 -1.06 7.20 11.38
CA THR A 168 -0.77 7.44 12.79
C THR A 168 0.73 7.33 12.93
N THR A 169 1.36 8.40 13.39
CA THR A 169 2.76 8.37 13.84
C THR A 169 2.79 8.32 15.37
N LYS A 170 3.84 7.80 15.99
CA LYS A 170 3.89 7.70 17.46
C LYS A 170 5.24 8.11 18.03
N GLY A 171 5.41 9.34 18.53
CA GLY A 171 6.51 9.61 19.47
C GLY A 171 6.78 11.07 19.84
N GLY A 172 7.91 11.33 20.51
CA GLY A 172 8.06 12.22 21.70
C GLY A 172 7.98 13.76 21.57
N GLU A 173 7.85 14.41 22.76
CA GLU A 173 7.46 15.80 23.14
C GLU A 173 6.00 16.21 22.88
N PHE A 174 5.32 15.62 21.90
CA PHE A 174 3.88 15.72 21.77
C PHE A 174 3.32 14.31 21.55
N ALA A 175 2.69 13.74 22.58
CA ALA A 175 1.93 12.50 22.44
C ALA A 175 0.87 12.71 21.36
N SER A 176 1.15 12.33 20.11
CA SER A 176 0.26 12.70 19.02
C SER A 176 -0.11 11.49 18.19
N THR A 177 -1.40 11.17 18.23
CA THR A 177 -2.06 10.43 17.17
C THR A 177 -2.26 11.44 16.03
N ASP A 178 -1.22 11.68 15.23
CA ASP A 178 -1.32 12.64 14.13
C ASP A 178 -2.06 12.02 12.94
N VAL A 179 -3.17 12.65 12.52
CA VAL A 179 -3.79 12.37 11.22
C VAL A 179 -3.12 13.27 10.19
N THR A 180 -2.15 12.74 9.45
CA THR A 180 -1.40 13.55 8.48
C THR A 180 -2.03 13.54 7.10
N VAL A 181 -2.85 14.56 6.79
CA VAL A 181 -3.44 14.75 5.45
C VAL A 181 -2.40 15.37 4.51
N MET A 182 -1.82 14.55 3.65
CA MET A 182 -0.82 15.00 2.67
C MET A 182 -1.44 15.38 1.33
N ARG A 183 -0.72 16.16 0.52
CA ARG A 183 -1.03 16.40 -0.89
C ARG A 183 0.22 16.14 -1.71
N ALA A 184 0.33 14.93 -2.23
CA ALA A 184 1.46 14.50 -3.05
C ALA A 184 1.18 14.76 -4.54
N LYS A 185 1.93 15.67 -5.21
CA LYS A 185 1.88 15.83 -6.68
C LYS A 185 3.22 15.58 -7.39
N LYS A 186 4.33 15.66 -6.64
CA LYS A 186 5.73 15.37 -6.99
C LYS A 186 6.46 14.98 -5.70
N CYS A 187 7.66 14.36 -5.80
CA CYS A 187 8.41 13.84 -4.66
C CYS A 187 8.29 14.75 -3.42
N PRO A 188 7.85 14.21 -2.27
CA PRO A 188 7.85 14.97 -1.04
C PRO A 188 9.29 15.25 -0.69
N ILE A 189 9.55 16.54 -0.45
CA ILE A 189 10.73 16.95 0.28
C ILE A 189 10.55 16.34 1.67
N ILE A 190 11.54 15.57 2.14
CA ILE A 190 11.63 15.18 3.56
C ILE A 190 11.69 16.49 4.34
N VAL A 191 10.55 16.94 4.86
CA VAL A 191 10.53 17.95 5.91
C VAL A 191 10.84 17.20 7.20
N ASP A 192 12.14 16.99 7.44
CA ASP A 192 12.63 17.17 8.80
C ASP A 192 12.31 18.64 9.10
N ASP A 193 11.15 18.95 9.69
CA ASP A 193 10.95 20.26 10.29
C ASP A 193 11.41 20.16 11.75
N PRO A 194 12.66 20.53 12.08
CA PRO A 194 13.10 20.64 13.46
C PRO A 194 12.56 21.89 14.15
N THR A 195 11.72 22.71 13.50
CA THR A 195 11.23 23.94 14.11
C THR A 195 9.88 23.71 14.80
N PRO A 196 9.79 23.96 16.12
CA PRO A 196 8.51 23.93 16.80
C PRO A 196 7.63 25.02 16.18
N HIS A 197 6.45 24.64 15.69
CA HIS A 197 5.40 25.59 15.36
C HIS A 197 5.02 26.33 16.64
N VAL A 198 5.57 27.53 16.80
CA VAL A 198 5.10 28.47 17.83
C VAL A 198 3.80 29.04 17.29
N GLU A 199 2.67 28.55 17.80
CA GLU A 199 1.39 29.24 17.63
C GLU A 199 1.49 30.62 18.30
N GLY A 200 1.19 31.67 17.54
CA GLY A 200 1.02 33.05 18.02
C GLY A 200 -0.45 33.42 18.13
#